data_AF-A0A945N083-F1
#
_entry.id   AF-A0A945N083-F1
#
_cell.length_a   1.000
_cell.length_b   1.000
_cell.length_c   1.000
_cell.angle_alpha   90.00
_cell.angle_beta   90.00
_cell.angle_gamma   90.00
#
_symmetry.space_group_name_H-M   'P 1'
#
loop_
_entity.id
_entity.type
_entity.pdbx_description
1 polymer ?
#
loop_
_entity_poly.entity_id
_entity_poly.type
_entity_poly.pdbx_seq_one_letter_code
_entity_poly.pdbx_strand_id
1 'polypeptide(L)'
;MIEQGALKANLRRADRRRKLRAYGLIAPLFLFLVAFFLVPIGSVLYFSISNPEVVTMLPRVTAALRDWDGQSIPDEPIFAALAEDVKLGYADRTLPKVSLRLNYEVSGFRSLLMRTGRKAKSMQAPFKEAIIARDKRWSELIYWRTLKGNDSRLTLHYLAQALDLDLQWDGGIQRAPPDKRIYLDNLQRTLWIALVVSLACIVLG
;
A
#
# COMPACT_ATOMS: atom_id res chain seq x y z
N MET A 1 -63.65 -10.83 -18.13
CA MET A 1 -62.37 -10.09 -17.97
C MET A 1 -61.83 -10.07 -16.53
N ILE A 2 -62.67 -10.15 -15.48
CA ILE A 2 -62.25 -10.08 -14.07
C ILE A 2 -61.47 -11.32 -13.59
N GLU A 3 -61.81 -12.53 -14.07
CA GLU A 3 -61.13 -13.78 -13.68
C GLU A 3 -59.67 -13.88 -14.15
N GLN A 4 -59.33 -13.36 -15.33
CA GLN A 4 -57.95 -13.42 -15.84
C GLN A 4 -56.99 -12.53 -15.03
N GLY A 5 -57.50 -11.42 -14.47
CA GLY A 5 -56.74 -10.55 -13.56
C GLY A 5 -56.45 -11.23 -12.22
N ALA A 6 -57.45 -11.91 -11.65
CA ALA A 6 -57.30 -12.67 -10.40
C ALA A 6 -56.34 -13.86 -10.54
N LEU A 7 -56.40 -14.57 -11.68
CA LEU A 7 -55.49 -15.69 -11.98
C LEU A 7 -54.03 -15.22 -12.12
N LYS A 8 -53.78 -14.13 -12.87
CA LYS A 8 -52.44 -13.51 -12.97
C LYS A 8 -51.91 -13.05 -11.61
N ALA A 9 -52.77 -12.46 -10.77
CA ALA A 9 -52.38 -12.00 -9.43
C ALA A 9 -52.00 -13.18 -8.51
N ASN A 10 -52.75 -14.28 -8.56
CA ASN A 10 -52.47 -15.48 -7.77
C ASN A 10 -51.22 -16.22 -8.23
N LEU A 11 -51.00 -16.34 -9.55
CA LEU A 11 -49.78 -16.90 -10.12
C LEU A 11 -48.53 -16.09 -9.71
N ARG A 12 -48.59 -14.75 -9.79
CA ARG A 12 -47.50 -13.87 -9.33
C ARG A 12 -47.19 -14.02 -7.85
N ARG A 13 -48.21 -14.22 -6.99
CA ARG A 13 -48.02 -14.47 -5.55
C ARG A 13 -47.36 -15.83 -5.29
N ALA A 14 -47.78 -16.88 -6.00
CA ALA A 14 -47.18 -18.20 -5.91
C ALA A 14 -45.72 -18.19 -6.38
N ASP A 15 -45.42 -17.53 -7.51
CA ASP A 15 -44.06 -17.35 -8.01
C ASP A 15 -43.18 -16.56 -7.04
N ARG A 16 -43.70 -15.49 -6.41
CA ARG A 16 -42.94 -14.71 -5.43
C ARG A 16 -42.58 -15.55 -4.21
N ARG A 17 -43.51 -16.38 -3.71
CA ARG A 17 -43.25 -17.32 -2.59
C ARG A 17 -42.22 -18.37 -2.97
N ARG A 18 -42.29 -18.90 -4.20
CA ARG A 18 -41.32 -19.88 -4.70
C ARG A 18 -39.92 -19.27 -4.85
N LYS A 19 -39.81 -18.06 -5.40
CA LYS A 19 -38.55 -17.30 -5.49
C LYS A 19 -37.97 -16.94 -4.12
N LEU A 20 -38.79 -16.47 -3.18
CA LEU A 20 -38.35 -16.17 -1.82
C LEU A 20 -37.83 -17.41 -1.09
N ARG A 21 -38.47 -18.57 -1.27
CA ARG A 21 -37.96 -19.85 -0.73
C ARG A 21 -36.64 -20.25 -1.39
N ALA A 22 -36.54 -20.14 -2.72
CA ALA A 22 -35.30 -20.44 -3.43
C ALA A 22 -34.15 -19.52 -3.01
N TYR A 23 -34.40 -18.22 -2.87
CA TYR A 23 -33.40 -17.29 -2.34
C TYR A 23 -33.09 -17.57 -0.87
N GLY A 24 -34.07 -17.94 -0.05
CA GLY A 24 -33.84 -18.36 1.33
C GLY A 24 -32.96 -19.61 1.46
N LEU A 25 -33.05 -20.55 0.51
CA LEU A 25 -32.20 -21.74 0.45
C LEU A 25 -30.77 -21.41 -0.01
N ILE A 26 -30.61 -20.46 -0.93
CA ILE A 26 -29.29 -20.06 -1.48
C ILE A 26 -28.59 -19.02 -0.59
N ALA A 27 -29.34 -18.19 0.12
CA ALA A 27 -28.83 -17.08 0.91
C ALA A 27 -27.74 -17.49 1.93
N PRO A 28 -27.84 -18.61 2.68
CA PRO A 28 -26.79 -19.01 3.61
C PRO A 28 -25.46 -19.27 2.92
N LEU A 29 -25.48 -19.97 1.79
CA LEU A 29 -24.27 -20.25 1.01
C LEU A 29 -23.70 -18.97 0.39
N PHE A 30 -24.57 -18.10 -0.14
CA PHE A 30 -24.15 -16.82 -0.70
C PHE A 30 -23.53 -15.91 0.37
N LEU A 31 -24.15 -15.79 1.54
CA LEU A 31 -23.63 -14.99 2.65
C LEU A 31 -22.29 -15.55 3.15
N PHE A 32 -22.16 -16.88 3.23
CA PHE A 32 -20.89 -17.54 3.54
C PHE A 32 -19.81 -17.14 2.52
N LEU A 33 -20.11 -17.23 1.23
CA LEU A 33 -19.18 -16.85 0.16
C LEU A 33 -18.79 -15.35 0.25
N VAL A 34 -19.74 -14.45 0.52
CA VAL A 34 -19.44 -13.03 0.70
C VAL A 34 -18.53 -12.79 1.91
N ALA A 35 -18.85 -13.38 3.06
CA ALA A 35 -18.13 -13.14 4.30
C ALA A 35 -16.72 -13.73 4.31
N PHE A 36 -16.54 -14.93 3.73
CA PHE A 36 -15.27 -15.67 3.80
C PHE A 36 -14.41 -15.57 2.54
N PHE A 37 -14.98 -15.18 1.39
CA PHE A 37 -14.20 -14.97 0.17
C PHE A 37 -14.16 -13.49 -0.23
N LEU A 38 -15.31 -12.85 -0.49
CA LEU A 38 -15.32 -11.48 -1.03
C LEU A 38 -14.73 -10.46 -0.06
N VAL A 39 -15.10 -10.52 1.22
CA VAL A 39 -14.59 -9.57 2.23
C VAL A 39 -13.07 -9.71 2.42
N PRO A 40 -12.50 -10.89 2.65
CA PRO A 40 -11.04 -11.05 2.70
C PRO A 40 -10.32 -10.61 1.42
N ILE A 41 -10.85 -10.95 0.24
CA ILE A 41 -10.25 -10.53 -1.04
C ILE A 41 -10.25 -9.00 -1.17
N GLY A 42 -11.38 -8.35 -0.90
CA GLY A 42 -11.48 -6.89 -0.92
C GLY A 42 -10.54 -6.22 0.08
N SER A 43 -10.39 -6.82 1.27
CA SER A 43 -9.45 -6.37 2.30
C SER A 43 -8.00 -6.42 1.81
N VAL A 44 -7.56 -7.56 1.24
CA VAL A 44 -6.21 -7.71 0.68
C VAL A 44 -5.96 -6.71 -0.47
N LEU A 45 -6.94 -6.50 -1.34
CA LEU A 45 -6.85 -5.51 -2.41
C LEU A 45 -6.72 -4.09 -1.87
N TYR A 46 -7.48 -3.74 -0.83
CA TYR A 46 -7.35 -2.44 -0.16
C TYR A 46 -5.97 -2.26 0.50
N PHE A 47 -5.46 -3.29 1.17
CA PHE A 47 -4.10 -3.25 1.73
C PHE A 47 -3.02 -3.14 0.66
N SER A 48 -3.30 -3.55 -0.59
CA SER A 48 -2.37 -3.42 -1.72
C SER A 48 -2.24 -1.98 -2.24
N ILE A 49 -3.06 -1.03 -1.79
CA ILE A 49 -2.97 0.39 -2.16
C ILE A 49 -2.83 1.33 -0.96
N SER A 50 -2.92 0.81 0.27
CA SER A 50 -2.90 1.59 1.49
C SER A 50 -1.49 1.66 2.08
N ASN A 51 -1.00 2.89 2.36
CA ASN A 51 0.32 3.15 2.95
C ASN A 51 0.24 4.24 4.05
N PRO A 52 -0.51 4.01 5.14
CA PRO A 52 -0.75 5.03 6.16
C PRO A 52 0.45 5.26 7.09
N GLU A 53 1.45 4.37 7.11
CA GLU A 53 2.50 4.35 8.13
C GLU A 53 3.29 5.66 8.19
N VAL A 54 3.80 6.14 7.06
CA VAL A 54 4.67 7.31 7.00
C VAL A 54 3.87 8.57 7.32
N VAL A 55 2.69 8.74 6.71
CA VAL A 55 1.80 9.89 6.95
C VAL A 55 1.29 9.95 8.39
N THR A 56 1.03 8.79 9.02
CA THR A 56 0.47 8.73 10.37
C THR A 56 1.54 8.89 11.44
N MET A 57 2.76 8.36 11.21
CA MET A 57 3.83 8.36 12.21
C MET A 57 4.81 9.52 12.05
N LEU A 58 4.90 10.12 10.85
CA LEU A 58 5.74 11.27 10.56
C LEU A 58 4.89 12.40 9.91
N PRO A 59 3.83 12.90 10.59
CA PRO A 59 2.85 13.81 10.00
C PRO A 59 3.41 15.22 9.71
N ARG A 60 4.38 15.72 10.47
CA ARG A 60 4.91 17.08 10.28
C ARG A 60 5.86 17.12 9.10
N VAL A 61 6.80 16.18 9.02
CA VAL A 61 7.76 16.13 7.91
C VAL A 61 7.06 15.82 6.60
N THR A 62 6.05 14.94 6.59
CA THR A 62 5.27 14.66 5.39
C THR A 62 4.46 15.88 4.95
N ALA A 63 3.88 16.65 5.89
CA ALA A 63 3.22 17.90 5.55
C ALA A 63 4.20 18.95 4.98
N ALA A 64 5.38 19.10 5.59
CA ALA A 64 6.39 20.05 5.15
C ALA A 64 7.03 19.68 3.79
N LEU A 65 7.06 18.39 3.44
CA LEU A 65 7.62 17.89 2.17
C LEU A 65 6.67 18.05 0.97
N ARG A 66 5.38 18.35 1.19
CA ARG A 66 4.41 18.48 0.08
C ARG A 66 4.81 19.57 -0.92
N ASP A 67 5.27 20.71 -0.41
CA ASP A 67 5.64 21.87 -1.21
C ASP A 67 7.12 21.86 -1.65
N TRP A 68 7.91 20.90 -1.17
CA TRP A 68 9.32 20.79 -1.52
C TRP A 68 9.50 20.24 -2.94
N ASP A 69 10.39 20.81 -3.74
CA ASP A 69 10.56 20.49 -5.16
C ASP A 69 11.25 19.14 -5.47
N GLY A 70 11.91 18.54 -4.48
CA GLY A 70 12.64 17.29 -4.66
C GLY A 70 14.03 17.41 -5.30
N GLN A 71 14.51 18.62 -5.59
CA GLN A 71 15.74 18.85 -6.36
C GLN A 71 16.97 19.11 -5.48
N SER A 72 16.79 19.78 -4.34
CA SER A 72 17.87 20.17 -3.43
C SER A 72 17.62 19.66 -2.01
N ILE A 73 18.68 19.55 -1.19
CA ILE A 73 18.53 19.15 0.22
C ILE A 73 17.57 20.13 0.90
N PRO A 74 16.49 19.65 1.57
CA PRO A 74 15.49 20.51 2.19
C PRO A 74 16.04 21.59 3.11
N ASP A 75 15.26 22.64 3.30
CA ASP A 75 15.58 23.73 4.20
C ASP A 75 15.31 23.38 5.66
N GLU A 76 15.81 24.23 6.56
CA GLU A 76 15.71 24.08 8.02
C GLU A 76 14.30 23.73 8.54
N PRO A 77 13.19 24.29 8.02
CA PRO A 77 11.84 23.94 8.51
C PRO A 77 11.49 22.45 8.33
N ILE A 78 11.92 21.83 7.23
CA ILE A 78 11.66 20.41 6.95
C ILE A 78 12.51 19.53 7.89
N PHE A 79 13.75 19.93 8.17
CA PHE A 79 14.60 19.26 9.16
C PHE A 79 14.06 19.38 10.59
N ALA A 80 13.52 20.53 10.96
CA ALA A 80 12.86 20.74 12.25
C ALA A 80 11.62 19.83 12.40
N ALA A 81 10.80 19.75 11.36
CA ALA A 81 9.63 18.87 11.31
C ALA A 81 10.03 17.39 11.45
N LEU A 82 11.09 16.96 10.75
CA LEU A 82 11.67 15.62 10.89
C LEU A 82 12.15 15.36 12.32
N ALA A 83 12.89 16.30 12.91
CA ALA A 83 13.42 16.15 14.26
C ALA A 83 12.30 15.94 15.29
N GLU A 84 11.20 16.68 15.17
CA GLU A 84 10.06 16.58 16.07
C GLU A 84 9.31 15.25 15.90
N ASP A 85 9.01 14.85 14.66
CA ASP A 85 8.32 13.59 14.39
C ASP A 85 9.14 12.37 14.84
N VAL A 86 10.45 12.38 14.58
CA VAL A 86 11.32 11.28 14.99
C VAL A 86 11.47 11.25 16.53
N LYS A 87 11.50 12.41 17.19
CA LYS A 87 11.52 12.50 18.67
C LYS A 87 10.26 11.90 19.28
N LEU A 88 9.09 12.25 18.76
CA LEU A 88 7.80 11.73 19.23
C LEU A 88 7.66 10.26 18.89
N GLY A 89 7.92 9.86 17.65
CA GLY A 89 7.81 8.47 17.23
C GLY A 89 8.77 7.53 17.97
N TYR A 90 9.94 8.02 18.41
CA TYR A 90 10.83 7.25 19.27
C TYR A 90 10.27 7.09 20.68
N ALA A 91 9.71 8.16 21.27
CA ALA A 91 9.08 8.11 22.59
C ALA A 91 7.85 7.18 22.61
N ASP A 92 7.03 7.25 21.57
CA ASP A 92 5.79 6.48 21.41
C ASP A 92 6.01 5.06 20.86
N ARG A 93 7.27 4.67 20.62
CA ARG A 93 7.67 3.36 20.07
C ARG A 93 7.06 3.03 18.70
N THR A 94 6.66 4.05 17.92
CA THR A 94 6.15 3.90 16.55
C THR A 94 7.24 3.96 15.49
N LEU A 95 8.38 4.59 15.80
CA LEU A 95 9.52 4.75 14.89
C LEU A 95 10.06 3.44 14.29
N PRO A 96 10.16 2.31 15.02
CA PRO A 96 10.60 1.04 14.47
C PRO A 96 9.73 0.51 13.32
N LYS A 97 8.42 0.81 13.31
CA LYS A 97 7.49 0.36 12.27
C LYS A 97 7.67 1.19 10.99
N VAL A 98 7.64 2.52 11.08
CA VAL A 98 7.86 3.41 9.91
C VAL A 98 9.27 3.24 9.32
N SER A 99 10.28 3.06 10.17
CA SER A 99 11.66 2.84 9.72
C SER A 99 11.84 1.52 8.94
N LEU A 100 11.07 0.47 9.27
CA LEU A 100 11.04 -0.77 8.47
C LEU A 100 10.36 -0.54 7.13
N ARG A 101 9.22 0.15 7.10
CA ARG A 101 8.47 0.47 5.88
C ARG A 101 9.33 1.21 4.87
N LEU A 102 10.04 2.25 5.32
CA LEU A 102 10.94 3.06 4.48
C LEU A 102 12.19 2.28 4.03
N ASN A 103 12.58 1.24 4.76
CA ASN A 103 13.73 0.40 4.40
C ASN A 103 13.44 -0.54 3.21
N TYR A 104 12.17 -0.85 2.95
CA TYR A 104 11.78 -1.58 1.73
C TYR A 104 11.97 -0.73 0.47
N GLU A 105 11.86 0.60 0.61
CA GLU A 105 12.11 1.55 -0.48
C GLU A 105 13.61 1.73 -0.70
N VAL A 106 14.33 2.11 0.36
CA VAL A 106 15.78 2.37 0.31
C VAL A 106 16.50 1.61 1.40
N SER A 107 17.46 0.79 0.99
CA SER A 107 18.30 0.04 1.93
C SER A 107 19.03 0.97 2.90
N GLY A 108 19.03 0.61 4.18
CA GLY A 108 19.69 1.37 5.23
C GLY A 108 18.83 2.47 5.87
N PHE A 109 17.65 2.79 5.33
CA PHE A 109 16.74 3.79 5.92
C PHE A 109 16.40 3.43 7.37
N ARG A 110 16.17 2.15 7.68
CA ARG A 110 15.86 1.71 9.05
C ARG A 110 16.91 2.19 10.04
N SER A 111 18.18 1.93 9.72
CA SER A 111 19.31 2.31 10.57
C SER A 111 19.45 3.83 10.70
N LEU A 112 19.22 4.56 9.60
CA LEU A 112 19.28 6.02 9.53
C LEU A 112 18.27 6.63 10.50
N LEU A 113 17.00 6.27 10.33
CA LEU A 113 15.91 6.84 11.12
C LEU A 113 16.01 6.45 12.60
N MET A 114 16.38 5.20 12.91
CA MET A 114 16.60 4.75 14.28
C MET A 114 17.81 5.41 14.95
N ARG A 115 18.86 5.76 14.21
CA ARG A 115 20.02 6.51 14.73
C ARG A 115 19.64 7.95 15.03
N THR A 116 18.88 8.60 14.14
CA THR A 116 18.33 9.94 14.37
C THR A 116 17.44 9.95 15.62
N GLY A 117 16.51 9.01 15.76
CA GLY A 117 15.57 9.00 16.90
C GLY A 117 16.19 8.78 18.26
N ARG A 118 17.22 7.92 18.34
CA ARG A 118 17.98 7.73 19.59
C ARG A 118 18.60 9.01 20.14
N LYS A 119 18.86 10.01 19.30
CA LYS A 119 19.49 11.29 19.66
C LYS A 119 18.58 12.50 19.46
N ALA A 120 17.34 12.29 19.03
CA ALA A 120 16.40 13.37 18.74
C ALA A 120 16.06 14.22 19.99
N LYS A 121 16.01 13.61 21.18
CA LYS A 121 15.77 14.35 22.44
C LYS A 121 16.88 15.37 22.77
N SER A 122 18.12 15.09 22.38
CA SER A 122 19.28 15.94 22.65
C SER A 122 19.60 16.94 21.54
N MET A 123 18.77 16.97 20.49
CA MET A 123 19.01 17.81 19.32
C MET A 123 18.48 19.23 19.54
N GLN A 124 19.24 20.22 19.09
CA GLN A 124 18.88 21.63 19.15
C GLN A 124 19.05 22.24 17.76
N ALA A 125 18.38 23.37 17.52
CA ALA A 125 18.54 24.13 16.28
C ALA A 125 19.98 24.67 16.15
N PRO A 126 20.55 24.76 14.93
CA PRO A 126 19.94 24.38 13.64
C PRO A 126 19.88 22.86 13.42
N PHE A 127 18.69 22.34 13.14
CA PHE A 127 18.39 20.92 12.97
C PHE A 127 19.03 20.35 11.71
N LYS A 128 19.15 21.12 10.63
CA LYS A 128 19.81 20.65 9.40
C LYS A 128 21.24 20.21 9.65
N GLU A 129 22.03 21.07 10.26
CA GLU A 129 23.42 20.78 10.62
C GLU A 129 23.50 19.67 11.67
N ALA A 130 22.65 19.74 12.71
CA ALA A 130 22.65 18.74 13.77
C ALA A 130 22.29 17.33 13.28
N ILE A 131 21.37 17.20 12.32
CA ILE A 131 20.96 15.90 11.75
C ILE A 131 22.05 15.37 10.80
N ILE A 132 22.56 16.21 9.89
CA ILE A 132 23.60 15.81 8.92
C ILE A 132 24.91 15.44 9.61
N ALA A 133 25.31 16.18 10.66
CA ALA A 133 26.52 15.88 11.44
C ALA A 133 26.43 14.51 12.14
N ARG A 134 25.22 14.02 12.42
CA ARG A 134 25.01 12.72 13.08
C ARG A 134 25.01 11.57 12.09
N ASP A 135 24.41 11.78 10.92
CA ASP A 135 24.43 10.81 9.85
C ASP A 135 24.45 11.53 8.51
N LYS A 136 25.60 11.46 7.82
CA LYS A 136 25.82 12.14 6.55
C LYS A 136 24.82 11.72 5.47
N ARG A 137 24.17 10.55 5.60
CA ARG A 137 23.14 10.11 4.66
C ARG A 137 21.95 11.08 4.57
N TRP A 138 21.70 11.90 5.59
CA TRP A 138 20.69 12.97 5.49
C TRP A 138 21.07 14.09 4.50
N SER A 139 22.30 14.15 4.01
CA SER A 139 22.67 15.01 2.88
C SER A 139 22.42 14.36 1.51
N GLU A 140 21.93 13.13 1.45
CA GLU A 140 21.58 12.46 0.21
C GLU A 140 20.10 12.66 -0.14
N LEU A 141 19.82 13.12 -1.36
CA LEU A 141 18.47 13.40 -1.84
C LEU A 141 17.55 12.18 -1.82
N ILE A 142 18.11 10.98 -1.96
CA ILE A 142 17.34 9.74 -2.06
C ILE A 142 16.45 9.50 -0.84
N TYR A 143 16.91 9.83 0.37
CA TYR A 143 16.14 9.64 1.60
C TYR A 143 14.97 10.63 1.70
N TRP A 144 15.18 11.88 1.29
CA TRP A 144 14.14 12.90 1.26
C TRP A 144 13.08 12.63 0.19
N ARG A 145 13.51 12.23 -1.01
CA ARG A 145 12.61 11.79 -2.09
C ARG A 145 11.78 10.58 -1.68
N THR A 146 12.36 9.66 -0.92
CA THR A 146 11.65 8.50 -0.38
C THR A 146 10.58 8.91 0.63
N LEU A 147 10.87 9.87 1.53
CA LEU A 147 9.86 10.42 2.44
C LEU A 147 8.73 11.11 1.67
N LYS A 148 9.07 11.91 0.66
CA LYS A 148 8.09 12.58 -0.19
C LYS A 148 7.22 11.59 -0.98
N GLY A 149 7.82 10.56 -1.59
CA GLY A 149 7.07 9.52 -2.32
C GLY A 149 6.13 8.68 -1.43
N ASN A 150 6.25 8.79 -0.11
CA ASN A 150 5.38 8.14 0.88
C ASN A 150 4.51 9.14 1.66
N ASP A 151 4.28 10.34 1.12
CA ASP A 151 3.45 11.39 1.75
C ASP A 151 1.93 11.19 1.60
N SER A 152 1.52 10.23 0.76
CA SER A 152 0.14 9.87 0.50
C SER A 152 -0.26 8.57 1.20
N ARG A 153 -1.49 8.55 1.73
CA ARG A 153 -2.11 7.34 2.32
C ARG A 153 -2.47 6.29 1.27
N LEU A 154 -2.69 6.70 0.03
CA LEU A 154 -3.01 5.83 -1.09
C LEU A 154 -1.87 5.86 -2.10
N THR A 155 -1.46 4.68 -2.56
CA THR A 155 -0.34 4.53 -3.51
C THR A 155 -0.62 3.47 -4.56
N LEU A 156 -0.20 3.76 -5.80
CA LEU A 156 -0.15 2.80 -6.92
C LEU A 156 1.18 2.04 -6.97
N HIS A 157 2.10 2.36 -6.05
CA HIS A 157 3.48 1.86 -6.07
C HIS A 157 3.54 0.33 -6.04
N TYR A 158 2.75 -0.34 -5.17
CA TYR A 158 2.72 -1.79 -5.10
C TYR A 158 2.19 -2.46 -6.38
N LEU A 159 1.20 -1.84 -7.04
CA LEU A 159 0.66 -2.35 -8.30
C LEU A 159 1.69 -2.24 -9.42
N ALA A 160 2.45 -1.14 -9.46
CA ALA A 160 3.53 -0.99 -10.41
C ALA A 160 4.67 -1.98 -10.17
N GLN A 161 5.05 -2.19 -8.90
CA GLN A 161 6.06 -3.21 -8.55
C GLN A 161 5.66 -4.61 -9.02
N ALA A 162 4.36 -4.96 -8.96
CA ALA A 162 3.85 -6.23 -9.46
C ALA A 162 4.02 -6.39 -10.99
N LEU A 163 4.18 -5.29 -11.72
CA LEU A 163 4.48 -5.25 -13.16
C LEU A 163 5.97 -4.99 -13.44
N ASP A 164 6.83 -5.18 -12.44
CA ASP A 164 8.26 -4.85 -12.48
C ASP A 164 8.55 -3.39 -12.86
N LEU A 165 7.66 -2.48 -12.48
CA LEU A 165 7.78 -1.03 -12.61
C LEU A 165 8.04 -0.39 -11.25
N ASP A 166 8.65 0.78 -11.26
CA ASP A 166 8.98 1.56 -10.09
C ASP A 166 8.43 2.97 -10.26
N LEU A 167 7.59 3.41 -9.31
CA LEU A 167 7.06 4.78 -9.28
C LEU A 167 8.07 5.67 -8.56
N GLN A 168 8.59 6.63 -9.30
CA GLN A 168 9.44 7.68 -8.78
C GLN A 168 8.64 8.69 -7.94
N TRP A 169 9.37 9.44 -7.11
CA TRP A 169 8.83 10.48 -6.23
C TRP A 169 8.13 11.64 -6.98
N ASP A 170 8.40 11.80 -8.27
CA ASP A 170 7.80 12.81 -9.16
C ASP A 170 6.56 12.28 -9.91
N GLY A 171 6.16 11.03 -9.65
CA GLY A 171 5.09 10.34 -10.38
C GLY A 171 5.55 9.72 -11.71
N GLY A 172 6.84 9.83 -12.05
CA GLY A 172 7.43 9.13 -13.18
C GLY A 172 7.40 7.61 -13.00
N ILE A 173 7.27 6.89 -14.10
CA ILE A 173 7.29 5.43 -14.12
C ILE A 173 8.57 4.99 -14.80
N GLN A 174 9.40 4.23 -14.09
CA GLN A 174 10.58 3.59 -14.66
C GLN A 174 10.47 2.07 -14.50
N ARG A 175 11.30 1.33 -15.23
CA ARG A 175 11.40 -0.11 -14.95
C ARG A 175 12.18 -0.33 -13.65
N ALA A 176 11.72 -1.27 -12.84
CA ALA A 176 12.39 -1.63 -11.60
C ALA A 176 13.84 -2.11 -11.88
N PRO A 177 14.77 -1.89 -10.94
CA PRO A 177 16.12 -2.44 -10.99
C PRO A 177 16.16 -3.96 -11.25
N PRO A 178 17.23 -4.50 -11.86
CA PRO A 178 17.31 -5.93 -12.23
C PRO A 178 17.08 -6.89 -11.06
N ASP A 179 17.47 -6.51 -9.85
CA ASP A 179 17.30 -7.27 -8.60
C ASP A 179 15.84 -7.32 -8.11
N LYS A 180 14.99 -6.38 -8.54
CA LYS A 180 13.56 -6.32 -8.18
C LYS A 180 12.62 -6.75 -9.30
N ARG A 181 13.14 -6.93 -10.54
CA ARG A 181 12.37 -7.35 -11.73
C ARG A 181 12.28 -8.86 -11.82
N ILE A 182 11.39 -9.46 -11.05
CA ILE A 182 11.25 -10.91 -10.96
C ILE A 182 9.78 -11.35 -11.19
N TYR A 183 8.83 -10.43 -11.06
CA TYR A 183 7.42 -10.79 -10.99
C TYR A 183 6.88 -11.25 -12.35
N LEU A 184 7.17 -10.51 -13.45
CA LEU A 184 6.64 -10.86 -14.77
C LEU A 184 7.27 -12.14 -15.32
N ASP A 185 8.57 -12.35 -15.11
CA ASP A 185 9.27 -13.57 -15.54
C ASP A 185 8.70 -14.80 -14.82
N ASN A 186 8.53 -14.73 -13.49
CA ASN A 186 7.93 -15.81 -12.72
C ASN A 186 6.47 -16.08 -13.12
N LEU A 187 5.68 -15.01 -13.34
CA LEU A 187 4.29 -15.14 -13.76
C LEU A 187 4.18 -15.84 -15.11
N GLN A 188 4.99 -15.43 -16.10
CA GLN A 188 5.03 -16.03 -17.42
C GLN A 188 5.40 -17.52 -17.35
N ARG A 189 6.43 -17.88 -16.57
CA ARG A 189 6.84 -19.28 -16.38
C ARG A 189 5.72 -20.12 -15.77
N THR A 190 5.02 -19.58 -14.78
CA THR A 190 3.92 -20.28 -14.10
C THR A 190 2.73 -20.49 -15.04
N LEU A 191 2.33 -19.44 -15.78
CA LEU A 191 1.26 -19.51 -16.76
C LEU A 191 1.57 -20.51 -17.88
N TRP A 192 2.82 -20.54 -18.33
CA TRP A 192 3.27 -21.50 -19.33
C TRP A 192 3.13 -22.94 -18.84
N ILE A 193 3.61 -23.25 -17.64
CA ILE A 193 3.47 -24.60 -17.04
C ILE A 193 2.00 -24.97 -16.90
N ALA A 194 1.16 -24.06 -16.37
CA ALA A 194 -0.27 -24.30 -16.20
C ALA A 194 -0.97 -24.58 -17.54
N LEU A 195 -0.62 -23.83 -18.60
CA LEU A 195 -1.14 -24.02 -19.95
C LEU A 195 -0.73 -25.38 -20.51
N VAL A 196 0.55 -25.74 -20.42
CA VAL A 196 1.08 -27.02 -20.92
C VAL A 196 0.41 -28.20 -20.21
N VAL A 197 0.28 -28.16 -18.89
CA VAL A 197 -0.39 -29.22 -18.12
C VAL A 197 -1.86 -29.32 -18.49
N SER A 198 -2.54 -28.18 -18.63
CA SER A 198 -3.96 -28.14 -19.03
C SER A 198 -4.17 -28.75 -20.41
N LEU A 199 -3.31 -28.43 -21.38
CA LEU A 199 -3.34 -29.02 -22.72
C LEU A 199 -3.03 -30.53 -22.67
N ALA A 200 -2.06 -30.96 -21.85
CA ALA A 200 -1.74 -32.37 -21.68
C ALA A 200 -2.93 -33.17 -21.11
N CYS A 201 -3.63 -32.64 -20.08
CA CYS A 201 -4.84 -33.25 -19.55
C CYS A 201 -5.93 -33.37 -20.62
N ILE A 202 -6.18 -32.31 -21.40
CA ILE A 202 -7.18 -32.33 -22.48
C ILE A 202 -6.85 -33.41 -23.53
N VAL A 203 -5.57 -33.62 -23.85
CA VAL A 203 -5.14 -34.64 -24.83
C VAL A 203 -5.24 -36.05 -24.27
N LEU A 204 -5.00 -36.24 -22.96
CA LEU A 204 -5.02 -37.55 -22.31
C LEU A 204 -6.43 -38.02 -21.92
N GLY A 205 -7.37 -37.10 -21.65
CA GLY A 205 -8.75 -37.39 -21.24
C GLY A 205 -8.98 -37.18 -19.76
#